data_AF-A0A7W2PUD4-F1
#
_entry.id   AF-A0A7W2PUD4-F1
#
_cell.length_a   1.000
_cell.length_b   1.000
_cell.length_c   1.000
_cell.angle_alpha   90.00
_cell.angle_beta   90.00
_cell.angle_gamma   90.00
#
_symmetry.space_group_name_H-M   'P 1'
#
loop_
_entity.id
_entity.type
_entity.pdbx_description
1 polymer ?
#
loop_
_entity_poly.entity_id
_entity_poly.type
_entity_poly.pdbx_seq_one_letter_code
_entity_poly.pdbx_strand_id
1 'polypeptide(L)'
;MNKVFDMELFLAAVLTGSHSTQQRHLRQARVIQAEISERWQRQTPWAWQKKHVDWFLEHRLNPRSEATRYYYLLTVRLLARRLQKTWVFNL
;
A
#
# COMPACT_ATOMS: atom_id res chain seq x y z
N MET A 1 -5.68 8.47 -22.43
CA MET A 1 -4.72 8.81 -21.36
C MET A 1 -5.39 8.60 -20.02
N ASN A 2 -5.01 7.56 -19.27
CA ASN A 2 -5.56 7.34 -17.94
C ASN A 2 -4.68 8.12 -16.95
N LYS A 3 -5.26 9.07 -16.23
CA LYS A 3 -4.53 9.88 -15.24
C LYS A 3 -3.98 8.93 -14.17
N VAL A 4 -2.68 8.99 -13.91
CA VAL A 4 -2.07 8.20 -12.82
C VAL A 4 -2.77 8.60 -11.52
N PHE A 5 -3.23 7.62 -10.76
CA PHE A 5 -3.90 7.87 -9.48
C PHE A 5 -2.94 8.60 -8.52
N ASP A 6 -3.40 9.71 -7.95
CA ASP A 6 -2.61 10.50 -7.03
C ASP A 6 -2.59 9.86 -5.63
N MET A 7 -1.56 9.05 -5.39
CA MET A 7 -1.35 8.37 -4.11
C MET A 7 -1.06 9.35 -2.96
N GLU A 8 -0.48 10.50 -3.27
CA GLU A 8 -0.11 11.48 -2.25
C GLU A 8 -1.32 12.20 -1.72
N LEU A 9 -2.16 12.72 -2.63
CA LEU A 9 -3.45 13.27 -2.28
C LEU A 9 -4.33 12.24 -1.55
N PHE A 10 -4.30 10.99 -1.97
CA PHE A 10 -5.04 9.92 -1.32
C PHE A 10 -4.61 9.70 0.14
N LEU A 11 -3.30 9.70 0.42
CA LEU A 11 -2.78 9.40 1.75
C LEU A 11 -2.60 10.63 2.65
N ALA A 12 -2.71 11.85 2.14
CA ALA A 12 -2.49 13.10 2.87
C ALA A 12 -3.23 13.17 4.23
N ALA A 13 -4.45 12.64 4.31
CA ALA A 13 -5.25 12.66 5.54
C ALA A 13 -4.78 11.66 6.63
N VAL A 14 -3.94 10.68 6.29
CA VAL A 14 -3.46 9.65 7.24
C VAL A 14 -1.94 9.64 7.41
N LEU A 15 -1.20 10.40 6.59
CA LEU A 15 0.24 10.54 6.71
C LEU A 15 0.59 11.38 7.94
N THR A 16 1.43 10.82 8.79
CA THR A 16 1.91 11.45 10.02
C THR A 16 3.41 11.21 10.18
N GLY A 17 4.05 11.99 11.06
CA GLY A 17 5.48 11.85 11.36
C GLY A 17 6.37 12.67 10.42
N SER A 18 7.67 12.38 10.43
CA SER A 18 8.66 13.14 9.66
C SER A 18 8.46 13.01 8.15
N HIS A 19 8.93 14.02 7.40
CA HIS A 19 8.87 14.02 5.94
C HIS A 19 9.51 12.76 5.32
N SER A 20 10.65 12.30 5.86
CA SER A 20 11.32 11.07 5.39
C SER A 20 10.47 9.81 5.58
N THR A 21 9.73 9.71 6.69
CA THR A 21 8.80 8.61 6.94
C THR A 21 7.60 8.68 6.01
N GLN A 22 7.03 9.86 5.80
CA GLN A 22 5.92 10.05 4.86
C GLN A 22 6.31 9.66 3.43
N GLN A 23 7.48 10.09 2.95
CA GLN A 23 7.99 9.73 1.63
C GLN A 23 8.21 8.22 1.46
N ARG A 24 8.64 7.53 2.52
CA ARG A 24 8.74 6.06 2.52
C ARG A 24 7.38 5.41 2.27
N HIS A 25 6.36 5.83 3.01
CA HIS A 25 5.00 5.32 2.85
C HIS A 25 4.46 5.58 1.45
N LEU A 26 4.67 6.79 0.90
CA LEU A 26 4.26 7.11 -0.47
C LEU A 26 4.94 6.21 -1.50
N ARG A 27 6.25 6.01 -1.39
CA ARG A 27 6.99 5.13 -2.30
C ARG A 27 6.48 3.69 -2.24
N GLN A 28 6.28 3.15 -1.04
CA GLN A 28 5.78 1.79 -0.86
C GLN A 28 4.33 1.63 -1.35
N ALA A 29 3.47 2.61 -1.09
CA ALA A 29 2.08 2.60 -1.55
C ALA A 29 1.98 2.63 -3.08
N ARG A 30 2.83 3.41 -3.75
CA ARG A 30 2.93 3.43 -5.23
C ARG A 30 3.37 2.07 -5.79
N VAL A 31 4.32 1.39 -5.13
CA VAL A 31 4.71 0.02 -5.51
C VAL A 31 3.54 -0.95 -5.35
N ILE A 32 2.86 -0.96 -4.19
CA ILE A 32 1.68 -1.80 -3.96
C ILE A 32 0.63 -1.56 -5.05
N GLN A 33 0.39 -0.30 -5.40
CA GLN A 33 -0.59 0.07 -6.41
C GLN A 33 -0.22 -0.45 -7.80
N ALA A 34 1.03 -0.26 -8.23
CA ALA A 34 1.49 -0.73 -9.54
C ALA A 34 1.30 -2.24 -9.66
N GLU A 35 1.67 -2.97 -8.61
CA GLU A 35 1.61 -4.44 -8.52
C GLU A 35 0.17 -4.98 -8.56
N ILE A 36 -0.73 -4.38 -7.78
CA ILE A 36 -2.15 -4.74 -7.79
C ILE A 36 -2.80 -4.35 -9.13
N SER A 37 -2.39 -3.22 -9.72
CA SER A 37 -2.92 -2.76 -11.00
C SER A 37 -2.50 -3.68 -12.14
N GLU A 38 -1.23 -4.09 -12.17
CA GLU A 38 -0.69 -5.01 -13.17
C GLU A 38 -1.47 -6.33 -13.16
N ARG A 39 -1.71 -6.91 -11.97
CA ARG A 39 -2.36 -8.22 -11.86
C ARG A 39 -3.89 -8.20 -12.02
N TRP A 40 -4.60 -7.21 -11.47
CA TRP A 40 -6.08 -7.20 -11.44
C TRP A 40 -6.73 -6.03 -12.15
N GLN A 41 -5.95 -5.17 -12.81
CA GLN A 41 -6.44 -3.95 -13.45
C GLN A 41 -7.21 -3.03 -12.48
N ARG A 42 -6.83 -3.05 -11.19
CA ARG A 42 -7.42 -2.20 -10.13
C ARG A 42 -6.56 -0.96 -9.89
N GLN A 43 -6.74 0.00 -10.78
CA GLN A 43 -5.93 1.24 -10.84
C GLN A 43 -6.06 2.13 -9.61
N THR A 44 -7.19 2.07 -8.89
CA THR A 44 -7.43 2.90 -7.71
C THR A 44 -7.51 2.04 -6.44
N PRO A 45 -6.91 2.49 -5.32
CA PRO A 45 -7.01 1.85 -4.02
C PRO A 45 -8.44 1.65 -3.51
N TRP A 46 -9.37 2.52 -3.93
CA TRP A 46 -10.79 2.43 -3.57
C TRP A 46 -11.43 1.10 -3.96
N ALA A 47 -10.96 0.48 -5.05
CA ALA A 47 -11.48 -0.81 -5.53
C ALA A 47 -10.79 -2.02 -4.88
N TRP A 48 -9.86 -1.82 -3.96
CA TRP A 48 -9.10 -2.92 -3.38
C TRP A 48 -9.91 -3.72 -2.37
N GLN A 49 -9.63 -5.02 -2.34
CA GLN A 49 -10.11 -5.98 -1.36
C GLN A 49 -8.92 -6.54 -0.60
N LYS A 50 -9.16 -7.10 0.60
CA LYS A 50 -8.10 -7.67 1.46
C LYS A 50 -7.17 -8.61 0.67
N LYS A 51 -7.77 -9.50 -0.15
CA LYS A 51 -7.04 -10.46 -0.99
C LYS A 51 -6.00 -9.86 -1.93
N HIS A 52 -6.21 -8.63 -2.43
CA HIS A 52 -5.23 -7.99 -3.32
C HIS A 52 -3.97 -7.60 -2.54
N VAL A 53 -4.17 -7.14 -1.30
CA VAL A 53 -3.09 -6.71 -0.41
C VAL A 53 -2.40 -7.92 0.19
N ASP A 54 -3.14 -8.94 0.66
CA ASP A 54 -2.60 -10.21 1.14
C ASP A 54 -1.66 -10.83 0.10
N TRP A 55 -2.15 -10.95 -1.15
CA TRP A 55 -1.34 -11.47 -2.23
C TRP A 55 -0.05 -10.67 -2.45
N PHE A 56 -0.09 -9.33 -2.41
CA PHE A 56 1.13 -8.52 -2.55
C PHE A 56 2.14 -8.84 -1.44
N LEU A 57 1.67 -8.94 -0.19
CA LEU A 57 2.52 -9.28 0.97
C LEU A 57 3.13 -10.68 0.82
N GLU A 58 2.33 -11.66 0.41
CA GLU A 58 2.75 -13.06 0.27
C GLU A 58 3.63 -13.31 -0.96
N HIS A 59 3.39 -12.62 -2.08
CA HIS A 59 4.05 -12.95 -3.35
C HIS A 59 5.18 -12.00 -3.72
N ARG A 60 5.08 -10.71 -3.37
CA ARG A 60 6.12 -9.72 -3.71
C ARG A 60 7.08 -9.43 -2.55
N LEU A 61 6.65 -9.65 -1.30
CA LEU A 61 7.49 -9.38 -0.13
C LEU A 61 8.07 -10.61 0.56
N ASN A 62 7.55 -11.82 0.32
CA ASN A 62 8.11 -13.05 0.87
C ASN A 62 9.63 -13.23 0.61
N PRO A 63 10.20 -12.89 -0.58
CA PRO A 63 11.64 -12.98 -0.79
C PRO A 63 12.45 -11.83 -0.17
N ARG A 64 11.82 -10.89 0.55
CA ARG A 64 12.48 -9.73 1.15
C ARG A 64 12.78 -9.95 2.63
N SER A 65 13.77 -9.23 3.15
CA SER A 65 14.12 -9.26 4.57
C SER A 65 12.94 -8.88 5.47
N GLU A 66 12.91 -9.40 6.70
CA GLU A 66 11.88 -9.05 7.70
C GLU A 66 11.75 -7.55 7.91
N ALA A 67 12.87 -6.81 7.96
CA ALA A 67 12.84 -5.35 8.06
C ALA A 67 12.09 -4.70 6.89
N THR A 68 12.31 -5.18 5.66
CA THR A 68 11.59 -4.69 4.49
C THR A 68 10.10 -5.01 4.58
N ARG A 69 9.77 -6.27 4.90
CA ARG A 69 8.39 -6.73 5.09
C ARG A 69 7.67 -5.90 6.15
N TYR A 70 8.34 -5.60 7.26
CA TYR A 70 7.84 -4.79 8.35
C TYR A 70 7.46 -3.37 7.91
N TYR A 71 8.32 -2.66 7.19
CA TYR A 71 7.98 -1.31 6.72
C TYR A 71 6.82 -1.32 5.72
N TYR A 72 6.74 -2.31 4.85
CA TYR A 72 5.59 -2.45 3.97
C TYR A 72 4.29 -2.75 4.73
N LEU A 73 4.35 -3.56 5.80
CA LEU A 73 3.20 -3.80 6.66
C LEU A 73 2.71 -2.48 7.30
N LEU A 74 3.61 -1.62 7.76
CA LEU A 74 3.23 -0.30 8.28
C LEU A 74 2.50 0.55 7.23
N THR A 75 2.96 0.52 5.97
CA THR A 75 2.28 1.20 4.85
C THR A 75 0.90 0.59 4.58
N VAL A 76 0.77 -0.74 4.60
CA VAL A 76 -0.51 -1.43 4.42
C VAL A 76 -1.52 -1.07 5.51
N ARG A 77 -1.07 -0.91 6.76
CA ARG A 77 -1.93 -0.44 7.87
C ARG A 77 -2.46 0.98 7.62
N LEU A 78 -1.63 1.87 7.08
CA LEU A 78 -2.09 3.22 6.68
C LEU A 78 -3.11 3.17 5.55
N LEU A 79 -2.90 2.31 4.55
CA LEU A 79 -3.85 2.10 3.45
C LEU A 79 -5.20 1.57 3.97
N ALA A 80 -5.17 0.56 4.85
CA ALA A 80 -6.39 0.03 5.49
C ALA A 80 -7.13 1.11 6.29
N ARG A 81 -6.40 1.92 7.07
CA ARG A 81 -6.97 3.08 7.78
C ARG A 81 -7.61 4.07 6.82
N ARG A 82 -6.93 4.44 5.72
CA ARG A 82 -7.43 5.39 4.73
C ARG A 82 -8.69 4.88 4.02
N LEU A 83 -8.75 3.58 3.77
CA LEU A 83 -9.89 2.90 3.16
C LEU A 83 -11.01 2.57 4.16
N GLN A 84 -10.82 2.87 5.45
CA GLN A 84 -11.71 2.52 6.55
C GLN A 84 -12.05 1.02 6.57
N LYS A 85 -11.03 0.18 6.36
CA LYS A 85 -11.16 -1.28 6.36
C LYS A 85 -10.59 -1.87 7.64
N THR A 86 -11.28 -2.86 8.19
CA THR A 86 -10.87 -3.62 9.37
C THR A 86 -9.88 -4.74 9.05
N TRP A 87 -9.07 -4.56 8.00
CA TRP A 87 -8.13 -5.60 7.57
C TRP A 87 -6.99 -5.77 8.57
N VAL A 88 -6.80 -7.00 9.03
CA VAL A 88 -5.67 -7.40 9.86
C VAL A 88 -4.67 -8.16 8.99
N PHE A 89 -3.40 -7.80 9.09
CA PHE A 89 -2.29 -8.40 8.37
C PHE A 89 -1.20 -8.78 9.36
N ASN A 90 -0.75 -10.03 9.27
CA ASN A 90 0.32 -10.59 10.09
C ASN A 90 1.60 -10.73 9.24
N LEU A 91 2.76 -10.63 9.89
CA LEU A 91 4.08 -10.90 9.29
C LEU A 91 4.44 -12.37 9.44
#